data_AF-A0A959EM96-F1
#
_entry.id   AF-A0A959EM96-F1
#
_cell.length_a   1.000
_cell.length_b   1.000
_cell.length_c   1.000
_cell.angle_alpha   90.00
_cell.angle_beta   90.00
_cell.angle_gamma   90.00
#
_symmetry.space_group_name_H-M   'P 1'
#
loop_
_entity.id
_entity.type
_entity.pdbx_description
1 polymer ?
#
loop_
_entity_poly.entity_id
_entity_poly.type
_entity_poly.pdbx_seq_one_letter_code
_entity_poly.pdbx_strand_id
1 'polypeptide(L)'
;ADYGMMVWGNMHGPYTSSAQGFTSNLSQVSYKARGFSTPSIVHYMESHDEERIMYSCLQSGNTNNPFHNVKELETALRRIELNSAFFYTVPGPKMLWQFGEQGYDINIDFNGRTGPKPILWDYLDDPNRRRLTDVTGALIQLRNEYEVFHTDDFSIGLSSGAPYNRVKRVNLRHADLNAVALGNFYVFDEEIDPAFEHTGTWYEYFSGDSLEVTDVHAPVPLTPGEYRLYTDQKLPAPPMGYITTTDVTVPDGPVADLRILPNPASSEAWVGIELEQAAEVTVRLYGINGSLLTELAPATLPAGPQSIALPVPELPGAYLVAVQVDGRILYRKMMVSR
;
A
#
# COMPACT_ATOMS: atom_id res chain seq x y z
N ALA A 1 18.28 29.82 -3.79
CA ALA A 1 17.99 28.84 -2.73
C ALA A 1 19.04 28.92 -1.62
N ASP A 2 20.32 29.00 -1.99
CA ASP A 2 21.49 28.99 -1.11
C ASP A 2 21.53 30.09 -0.02
N TYR A 3 20.66 31.10 -0.12
CA TYR A 3 20.47 32.16 0.89
C TYR A 3 19.21 31.95 1.76
N GLY A 4 18.67 30.73 1.83
CA GLY A 4 17.54 30.36 2.71
C GLY A 4 16.13 30.50 2.09
N MET A 5 16.01 30.93 0.83
CA MET A 5 14.72 30.98 0.14
C MET A 5 14.26 29.58 -0.28
N MET A 6 12.99 29.26 0.00
CA MET A 6 12.33 28.05 -0.47
C MET A 6 11.51 28.30 -1.75
N VAL A 7 11.45 27.32 -2.64
CA VAL A 7 10.62 27.36 -3.86
C VAL A 7 9.61 26.23 -3.88
N TRP A 8 8.49 26.43 -4.57
CA TRP A 8 7.45 25.42 -4.74
C TRP A 8 7.86 24.35 -5.76
N GLY A 9 7.72 23.08 -5.41
CA GLY A 9 8.06 21.93 -6.23
C GLY A 9 6.83 21.13 -6.61
N ASN A 10 6.14 21.53 -7.69
CA ASN A 10 4.98 20.80 -8.19
C ASN A 10 5.36 19.37 -8.60
N MET A 11 4.67 18.38 -8.03
CA MET A 11 4.76 16.97 -8.41
C MET A 11 3.38 16.33 -8.71
N HIS A 12 2.35 17.15 -8.93
CA HIS A 12 0.96 16.71 -9.14
C HIS A 12 0.80 15.71 -10.27
N GLY A 13 1.23 16.06 -11.49
CA GLY A 13 1.08 15.17 -12.65
C GLY A 13 1.72 13.80 -12.44
N PRO A 14 3.02 13.73 -12.07
CA PRO A 14 3.68 12.46 -11.78
C PRO A 14 3.01 11.61 -10.69
N TYR A 15 2.59 12.22 -9.57
CA TYR A 15 1.92 11.50 -8.48
C TYR A 15 0.47 11.11 -8.83
N THR A 16 -0.21 11.89 -9.68
CA THR A 16 -1.54 11.52 -10.19
C THR A 16 -1.44 10.28 -11.08
N SER A 17 -0.53 10.29 -12.07
CA SER A 17 -0.32 9.14 -12.95
C SER A 17 0.16 7.90 -12.18
N SER A 18 1.02 8.08 -11.17
CA SER A 18 1.42 6.95 -10.32
C SER A 18 0.23 6.43 -9.55
N ALA A 19 -0.56 7.27 -8.86
CA ALA A 19 -1.73 6.80 -8.11
C ALA A 19 -2.73 6.06 -9.01
N GLN A 20 -2.92 6.52 -10.24
CA GLN A 20 -3.80 5.89 -11.23
C GLN A 20 -3.33 4.51 -11.72
N GLY A 21 -2.12 4.05 -11.35
CA GLY A 21 -1.59 2.77 -11.83
C GLY A 21 -0.90 2.87 -13.19
N PHE A 22 -0.48 4.07 -13.60
CA PHE A 22 0.29 4.30 -14.81
C PHE A 22 1.77 4.57 -14.50
N THR A 23 2.61 4.31 -15.50
CA THR A 23 4.04 4.62 -15.44
C THR A 23 4.24 6.13 -15.26
N SER A 24 5.02 6.51 -14.26
CA SER A 24 5.44 7.90 -14.04
C SER A 24 6.84 7.98 -13.42
N ASN A 25 7.48 9.14 -13.58
CA ASN A 25 8.78 9.44 -13.00
C ASN A 25 8.60 10.34 -11.77
N LEU A 26 8.89 9.81 -10.58
CA LEU A 26 8.77 10.55 -9.32
C LEU A 26 10.09 11.18 -8.86
N SER A 27 11.19 11.03 -9.60
CA SER A 27 12.52 11.45 -9.16
C SER A 27 12.61 12.94 -8.82
N GLN A 28 11.82 13.76 -9.51
CA GLN A 28 11.75 15.21 -9.29
C GLN A 28 11.16 15.58 -7.93
N VAL A 29 10.75 14.64 -7.07
CA VAL A 29 10.45 14.90 -5.64
C VAL A 29 11.71 15.08 -4.79
N SER A 30 12.87 14.64 -5.32
CA SER A 30 14.17 14.90 -4.70
C SER A 30 14.72 16.25 -5.15
N TYR A 31 15.12 17.06 -4.18
CA TYR A 31 15.79 18.34 -4.45
C TYR A 31 17.10 18.15 -5.23
N LYS A 32 17.81 17.03 -5.01
CA LYS A 32 19.03 16.68 -5.77
C LYS A 32 18.74 16.41 -7.24
N ALA A 33 17.61 15.75 -7.54
CA ALA A 33 17.19 15.50 -8.93
C ALA A 33 16.76 16.79 -9.66
N ARG A 34 16.45 17.85 -8.90
CA ARG A 34 16.23 19.21 -9.41
C ARG A 34 17.50 20.07 -9.45
N GLY A 35 18.65 19.51 -9.08
CA GLY A 35 19.96 20.18 -9.12
C GLY A 35 20.25 21.09 -7.91
N PHE A 36 19.49 20.99 -6.83
CA PHE A 36 19.73 21.77 -5.62
C PHE A 36 20.69 21.02 -4.70
N SER A 37 21.62 21.76 -4.08
CA SER A 37 22.56 21.25 -3.07
C SER A 37 21.95 21.20 -1.67
N THR A 38 20.93 22.00 -1.41
CA THR A 38 20.17 22.05 -0.15
C THR A 38 18.70 21.69 -0.37
N PRO A 39 17.98 21.16 0.64
CA PRO A 39 16.57 20.82 0.54
C PRO A 39 15.67 22.08 0.58
N SER A 40 15.82 22.96 -0.40
CA SER A 40 15.14 24.27 -0.47
C SER A 40 13.90 24.26 -1.36
N ILE A 41 13.27 23.11 -1.54
CA ILE A 41 12.08 22.94 -2.38
C ILE A 41 10.97 22.32 -1.55
N VAL A 42 9.84 23.04 -1.45
CA VAL A 42 8.61 22.55 -0.84
C VAL A 42 7.85 21.77 -1.89
N HIS A 43 8.04 20.45 -1.90
CA HIS A 43 7.32 19.57 -2.82
C HIS A 43 5.89 19.36 -2.36
N TYR A 44 4.99 19.15 -3.32
CA TYR A 44 3.59 18.82 -3.06
C TYR A 44 3.04 17.89 -4.14
N MET A 45 2.14 16.99 -3.71
CA MET A 45 1.38 16.13 -4.63
C MET A 45 0.08 16.80 -5.10
N GLU A 46 -0.48 17.69 -4.28
CA GLU A 46 -1.73 18.39 -4.57
C GLU A 46 -1.60 19.85 -4.14
N SER A 47 -2.38 20.72 -4.80
CA SER A 47 -2.60 22.09 -4.35
C SER A 47 -4.01 22.55 -4.72
N HIS A 48 -4.30 23.83 -4.52
CA HIS A 48 -5.56 24.44 -4.96
C HIS A 48 -5.65 24.63 -6.48
N ASP A 49 -4.52 24.52 -7.18
CA ASP A 49 -4.41 24.78 -8.61
C ASP A 49 -4.52 23.52 -9.47
N GLU A 50 -4.68 22.33 -8.89
CA GLU A 50 -4.77 21.07 -9.64
C GLU A 50 -5.90 20.17 -9.11
N GLU A 51 -6.42 19.29 -9.99
CA GLU A 51 -7.46 18.33 -9.63
C GLU A 51 -6.99 17.38 -8.52
N ARG A 52 -7.92 16.91 -7.68
CA ARG A 52 -7.59 15.94 -6.65
C ARG A 52 -7.12 14.62 -7.27
N ILE A 53 -6.07 14.04 -6.70
CA ILE A 53 -5.53 12.74 -7.11
C ILE A 53 -6.60 11.67 -6.91
N MET A 54 -7.29 11.68 -5.77
CA MET A 54 -8.35 10.70 -5.49
C MET A 54 -9.46 10.77 -6.54
N TYR A 55 -9.95 11.98 -6.86
CA TYR A 55 -10.95 12.16 -7.91
C TYR A 55 -10.44 11.61 -9.26
N SER A 56 -9.20 11.93 -9.62
CA SER A 56 -8.57 11.46 -10.87
C SER A 56 -8.46 9.93 -10.94
N CYS A 57 -8.16 9.26 -9.82
CA CYS A 57 -8.17 7.79 -9.70
C CYS A 57 -9.56 7.22 -9.94
N LEU A 58 -10.59 7.74 -9.26
CA LEU A 58 -11.98 7.25 -9.41
C LEU A 58 -12.51 7.41 -10.84
N GLN A 59 -12.14 8.49 -11.54
CA GLN A 59 -12.63 8.73 -12.90
C GLN A 59 -11.84 7.95 -13.97
N SER A 60 -10.52 7.88 -13.82
CA SER A 60 -9.61 7.49 -14.91
C SER A 60 -8.44 6.61 -14.47
N GLY A 61 -8.54 5.97 -13.30
CA GLY A 61 -7.63 4.93 -12.86
C GLY A 61 -7.54 3.76 -13.84
N ASN A 62 -6.39 3.11 -13.84
CA ASN A 62 -6.09 1.93 -14.64
C ASN A 62 -6.96 0.75 -14.20
N THR A 63 -7.61 0.10 -15.17
CA THR A 63 -8.51 -1.04 -14.96
C THR A 63 -8.03 -2.29 -15.71
N ASN A 64 -6.76 -2.31 -16.15
CA ASN A 64 -6.22 -3.42 -16.94
C ASN A 64 -6.06 -4.71 -16.14
N ASN A 65 -5.94 -4.63 -14.82
CA ASN A 65 -6.07 -5.78 -13.93
C ASN A 65 -7.48 -5.77 -13.31
N PRO A 66 -8.36 -6.75 -13.64
CA PRO A 66 -9.70 -6.82 -13.06
C PRO A 66 -9.69 -7.04 -11.54
N PHE A 67 -8.59 -7.56 -10.98
CA PHE A 67 -8.40 -7.78 -9.55
C PHE A 67 -7.75 -6.59 -8.83
N HIS A 68 -7.39 -5.52 -9.56
CA HIS A 68 -6.83 -4.29 -9.01
C HIS A 68 -7.37 -3.08 -9.77
N ASN A 69 -8.69 -2.88 -9.70
CA ASN A 69 -9.37 -1.77 -10.37
C ASN A 69 -9.15 -0.47 -9.59
N VAL A 70 -8.33 0.45 -10.14
CA VAL A 70 -7.99 1.73 -9.49
C VAL A 70 -9.17 2.72 -9.47
N LYS A 71 -10.28 2.43 -10.14
CA LYS A 71 -11.50 3.24 -10.01
C LYS A 71 -12.33 2.91 -8.77
N GLU A 72 -12.03 1.80 -8.09
CA GLU A 72 -12.65 1.46 -6.81
C GLU A 72 -12.03 2.28 -5.67
N LEU A 73 -12.87 2.78 -4.77
CA LEU A 73 -12.46 3.66 -3.66
C LEU A 73 -11.34 3.03 -2.82
N GLU A 74 -11.52 1.78 -2.38
CA GLU A 74 -10.53 1.10 -1.55
C GLU A 74 -9.18 0.97 -2.26
N THR A 75 -9.18 0.50 -3.51
CA THR A 75 -7.95 0.38 -4.32
C THR A 75 -7.28 1.74 -4.45
N ALA A 76 -8.01 2.77 -4.86
CA ALA A 76 -7.45 4.11 -5.02
C ALA A 76 -6.90 4.70 -3.72
N LEU A 77 -7.54 4.46 -2.57
CA LEU A 77 -7.00 4.86 -1.26
C LEU A 77 -5.66 4.17 -0.98
N ARG A 78 -5.53 2.85 -1.25
CA ARG A 78 -4.24 2.14 -1.16
C ARG A 78 -3.17 2.75 -2.06
N ARG A 79 -3.54 3.19 -3.27
CA ARG A 79 -2.61 3.87 -4.19
C ARG A 79 -2.13 5.21 -3.64
N ILE A 80 -2.99 5.96 -2.95
CA ILE A 80 -2.60 7.22 -2.29
C ILE A 80 -1.72 6.94 -1.06
N GLU A 81 -1.95 5.86 -0.32
CA GLU A 81 -1.03 5.40 0.73
C GLU A 81 0.37 5.13 0.16
N LEU A 82 0.45 4.37 -0.93
CA LEU A 82 1.70 4.11 -1.66
C LEU A 82 2.39 5.40 -2.10
N ASN A 83 1.65 6.36 -2.68
CA ASN A 83 2.19 7.68 -3.01
C ASN A 83 2.76 8.39 -1.76
N SER A 84 2.04 8.33 -0.64
CA SER A 84 2.42 8.97 0.62
C SER A 84 3.70 8.38 1.20
N ALA A 85 3.83 7.05 1.16
CA ALA A 85 5.05 6.35 1.59
C ALA A 85 6.28 6.84 0.83
N PHE A 86 6.16 7.10 -0.48
CA PHE A 86 7.26 7.63 -1.29
C PHE A 86 7.43 9.14 -1.23
N PHE A 87 6.38 9.88 -0.92
CA PHE A 87 6.44 11.33 -0.78
C PHE A 87 7.09 11.74 0.54
N TYR A 88 6.69 11.14 1.67
CA TYR A 88 7.18 11.55 2.99
C TYR A 88 8.54 10.98 3.36
N THR A 89 8.96 9.87 2.75
CA THR A 89 10.29 9.28 3.00
C THR A 89 11.41 9.97 2.25
N VAL A 90 11.14 10.67 1.14
CA VAL A 90 12.18 11.40 0.41
C VAL A 90 12.56 12.70 1.16
N PRO A 91 13.85 12.94 1.47
CA PRO A 91 14.27 14.10 2.24
C PRO A 91 13.86 15.46 1.65
N GLY A 92 13.70 16.44 2.54
CA GLY A 92 13.37 17.83 2.23
C GLY A 92 11.90 18.21 2.46
N PRO A 93 11.54 19.52 2.43
CA PRO A 93 10.23 20.01 2.80
C PRO A 93 9.09 19.44 1.95
N LYS A 94 7.95 19.18 2.62
CA LYS A 94 6.74 18.58 2.05
C LYS A 94 5.53 19.41 2.46
N MET A 95 4.59 19.59 1.54
CA MET A 95 3.29 20.22 1.82
C MET A 95 2.18 19.19 1.62
N LEU A 96 1.37 19.04 2.66
CA LEU A 96 0.10 18.31 2.64
C LEU A 96 -1.01 19.33 2.33
N TRP A 97 -1.76 19.09 1.27
CA TRP A 97 -2.93 19.89 0.95
C TRP A 97 -4.16 19.32 1.67
N GLN A 98 -5.02 20.21 2.19
CA GLN A 98 -6.11 19.82 3.09
C GLN A 98 -6.94 18.64 2.57
N PHE A 99 -7.21 17.68 3.46
CA PHE A 99 -7.93 16.42 3.21
C PHE A 99 -7.26 15.44 2.22
N GLY A 100 -6.05 15.72 1.73
CA GLY A 100 -5.30 14.77 0.91
C GLY A 100 -5.05 13.45 1.64
N GLU A 101 -4.82 13.52 2.96
CA GLU A 101 -4.66 12.39 3.87
C GLU A 101 -5.95 11.62 4.16
N GLN A 102 -7.08 12.06 3.62
CA GLN A 102 -8.38 11.39 3.72
C GLN A 102 -8.90 10.96 2.34
N GLY A 103 -8.09 11.13 1.28
CA GLY A 103 -8.47 10.82 -0.09
C GLY A 103 -9.55 11.77 -0.62
N TYR A 104 -9.40 13.08 -0.44
CA TYR A 104 -10.42 14.04 -0.86
C TYR A 104 -10.78 13.93 -2.35
N ASP A 105 -12.04 13.61 -2.66
CA ASP A 105 -12.49 13.28 -4.01
C ASP A 105 -13.49 14.28 -4.61
N ILE A 106 -13.61 15.47 -4.01
CA ILE A 106 -14.44 16.52 -4.60
C ILE A 106 -13.68 17.21 -5.72
N ASN A 107 -14.31 17.20 -6.90
CA ASN A 107 -13.85 17.85 -8.12
C ASN A 107 -13.41 19.32 -7.88
N ILE A 108 -12.31 19.71 -8.50
CA ILE A 108 -11.73 21.05 -8.38
C ILE A 108 -12.70 22.18 -8.78
N ASP A 109 -13.57 21.97 -9.75
CA ASP A 109 -14.54 22.95 -10.25
C ASP A 109 -15.86 22.98 -9.47
N PHE A 110 -16.00 22.17 -8.41
CA PHE A 110 -17.15 22.29 -7.49
C PHE A 110 -17.21 23.70 -6.90
N ASN A 111 -18.34 24.40 -7.05
CA ASN A 111 -18.49 25.82 -6.73
C ASN A 111 -17.46 26.75 -7.42
N GLY A 112 -16.92 26.34 -8.58
CA GLY A 112 -15.83 27.01 -9.28
C GLY A 112 -14.45 26.68 -8.68
N ARG A 113 -13.39 26.82 -9.48
CA ARG A 113 -12.02 26.39 -9.14
C ARG A 113 -11.56 26.84 -7.75
N THR A 114 -11.66 28.15 -7.49
CA THR A 114 -11.26 28.77 -6.21
C THR A 114 -12.41 28.90 -5.21
N GLY A 115 -13.57 28.31 -5.50
CA GLY A 115 -14.73 28.34 -4.63
C GLY A 115 -14.58 27.44 -3.40
N PRO A 116 -15.27 27.76 -2.30
CA PRO A 116 -15.24 26.94 -1.08
C PRO A 116 -15.78 25.55 -1.37
N LYS A 117 -14.97 24.55 -1.01
CA LYS A 117 -15.29 23.12 -1.11
C LYS A 117 -15.87 22.62 0.22
N PRO A 118 -16.72 21.58 0.22
CA PRO A 118 -17.34 21.06 1.43
C PRO A 118 -16.29 20.53 2.41
N ILE A 119 -16.63 20.58 3.70
CA ILE A 119 -15.82 19.99 4.76
C ILE A 119 -16.40 18.59 5.00
N LEU A 120 -15.56 17.56 4.89
CA LEU A 120 -15.99 16.15 4.91
C LEU A 120 -15.37 15.40 6.09
N TRP A 121 -15.70 15.82 7.31
CA TRP A 121 -15.24 15.15 8.53
C TRP A 121 -15.78 13.72 8.67
N ASP A 122 -16.92 13.44 8.04
CA ASP A 122 -17.57 12.13 7.94
C ASP A 122 -16.74 11.12 7.15
N TYR A 123 -15.74 11.54 6.38
CA TYR A 123 -14.77 10.62 5.78
C TYR A 123 -14.05 9.75 6.81
N LEU A 124 -13.89 10.21 8.05
CA LEU A 124 -13.23 9.43 9.10
C LEU A 124 -14.10 8.29 9.65
N ASP A 125 -15.38 8.24 9.27
CA ASP A 125 -16.28 7.12 9.56
C ASP A 125 -16.06 5.96 8.58
N ASP A 126 -15.47 6.22 7.41
CA ASP A 126 -15.01 5.18 6.48
C ASP A 126 -13.66 4.60 6.97
N PRO A 127 -13.59 3.28 7.25
CA PRO A 127 -12.38 2.67 7.79
C PRO A 127 -11.19 2.70 6.84
N ASN A 128 -11.41 2.70 5.51
CA ASN A 128 -10.34 2.79 4.53
C ASN A 128 -9.76 4.20 4.46
N ARG A 129 -10.60 5.24 4.53
CA ARG A 129 -10.15 6.64 4.59
C ARG A 129 -9.43 6.94 5.90
N ARG A 130 -9.98 6.47 7.03
CA ARG A 130 -9.29 6.55 8.33
C ARG A 130 -7.92 5.89 8.28
N ARG A 131 -7.81 4.71 7.64
CA ARG A 131 -6.52 4.05 7.46
C ARG A 131 -5.52 4.91 6.66
N LEU A 132 -5.94 5.55 5.57
CA LEU A 132 -5.05 6.47 4.83
C LEU A 132 -4.57 7.62 5.72
N THR A 133 -5.46 8.19 6.55
CA THR A 133 -5.11 9.24 7.51
C THR A 133 -4.09 8.76 8.53
N ASP A 134 -4.32 7.59 9.10
CA ASP A 134 -3.44 7.01 10.12
C ASP A 134 -2.06 6.64 9.54
N VAL A 135 -2.01 6.05 8.34
CA VAL A 135 -0.75 5.75 7.63
C VAL A 135 0.01 7.04 7.32
N THR A 136 -0.69 8.07 6.83
CA THR A 136 -0.10 9.38 6.55
C THR A 136 0.46 10.01 7.82
N GLY A 137 -0.30 9.96 8.92
CA GLY A 137 0.14 10.43 10.24
C GLY A 137 1.37 9.68 10.74
N ALA A 138 1.39 8.35 10.63
CA ALA A 138 2.50 7.50 11.02
C ALA A 138 3.78 7.81 10.23
N LEU A 139 3.68 8.07 8.92
CA LEU A 139 4.80 8.48 8.08
C LEU A 139 5.35 9.85 8.47
N ILE A 140 4.48 10.82 8.76
CA ILE A 140 4.88 12.16 9.19
C ILE A 140 5.52 12.11 10.58
N GLN A 141 4.97 11.32 11.50
CA GLN A 141 5.54 11.09 12.82
C GLN A 141 6.94 10.48 12.71
N LEU A 142 7.06 9.38 11.97
CA LEU A 142 8.32 8.70 11.71
C LEU A 142 9.37 9.66 11.13
N ARG A 143 8.98 10.47 10.15
CA ARG A 143 9.84 11.50 9.56
C ARG A 143 10.36 12.49 10.59
N ASN A 144 9.52 12.93 11.52
CA ASN A 144 9.89 13.93 12.53
C ASN A 144 10.69 13.35 13.71
N GLU A 145 10.59 12.04 13.96
CA GLU A 145 11.25 11.37 15.09
C GLU A 145 12.66 10.87 14.75
N TYR A 146 12.93 10.51 13.49
CA TYR A 146 14.19 9.87 13.10
C TYR A 146 14.96 10.69 12.05
N GLU A 147 16.20 11.04 12.38
CA GLU A 147 17.08 11.87 11.54
C GLU A 147 17.37 11.27 10.16
N VAL A 148 17.24 9.96 9.98
CA VAL A 148 17.43 9.29 8.68
C VAL A 148 16.50 9.85 7.59
N PHE A 149 15.30 10.34 7.93
CA PHE A 149 14.37 10.95 6.95
C PHE A 149 14.72 12.41 6.59
N HIS A 150 15.73 12.96 7.26
CA HIS A 150 16.31 14.28 7.00
C HIS A 150 17.73 14.20 6.43
N THR A 151 18.26 12.98 6.25
CA THR A 151 19.62 12.74 5.75
C THR A 151 19.89 13.37 4.39
N ASP A 152 21.15 13.75 4.16
CA ASP A 152 21.67 14.05 2.84
C ASP A 152 22.33 12.83 2.19
N ASP A 153 22.46 11.69 2.86
CA ASP A 153 22.92 10.43 2.26
C ASP A 153 21.72 9.53 1.92
N PHE A 154 21.28 9.63 0.67
CA PHE A 154 20.18 8.82 0.16
C PHE A 154 20.32 8.56 -1.34
N SER A 155 19.79 7.41 -1.77
CA SER A 155 19.66 7.04 -3.17
C SER A 155 18.21 6.78 -3.54
N ILE A 156 17.83 7.14 -4.76
CA ILE A 156 16.46 6.99 -5.26
C ILE A 156 16.42 6.18 -6.57
N GLY A 157 15.56 5.17 -6.60
CA GLY A 157 15.11 4.46 -7.79
C GLY A 157 13.67 4.88 -8.12
N LEU A 158 13.46 6.18 -8.40
CA LEU A 158 12.12 6.75 -8.66
C LEU A 158 11.84 7.00 -10.15
N SER A 159 12.91 6.91 -10.96
CA SER A 159 12.94 6.88 -12.41
C SER A 159 13.70 5.63 -12.81
N SER A 160 13.07 4.76 -13.56
CA SER A 160 13.73 3.58 -14.10
C SER A 160 13.21 3.41 -15.52
N GLY A 161 14.09 3.68 -16.50
CA GLY A 161 13.75 3.78 -17.92
C GLY A 161 12.88 2.61 -18.40
N ALA A 162 11.98 2.86 -19.35
CA ALA A 162 11.06 1.84 -19.82
C ALA A 162 11.82 0.55 -20.22
N PRO A 163 11.33 -0.63 -19.80
CA PRO A 163 10.01 -0.87 -19.18
C PRO A 163 9.90 -0.63 -17.65
N TYR A 164 10.94 -0.14 -16.96
CA TYR A 164 11.15 -0.32 -15.51
C TYR A 164 10.50 0.71 -14.56
N ASN A 165 9.63 1.63 -15.00
CA ASN A 165 9.04 2.67 -14.12
C ASN A 165 7.94 2.16 -13.15
N ARG A 166 7.82 0.83 -12.99
CA ARG A 166 6.72 0.13 -12.31
C ARG A 166 6.93 -0.04 -10.82
N VAL A 167 8.15 -0.37 -10.42
CA VAL A 167 8.55 -0.47 -9.02
C VAL A 167 9.46 0.70 -8.67
N LYS A 168 9.46 1.12 -7.40
CA LYS A 168 10.24 2.25 -6.93
C LYS A 168 10.92 1.96 -5.61
N ARG A 169 12.08 2.59 -5.41
CA ARG A 169 12.92 2.44 -4.22
C ARG A 169 13.41 3.78 -3.68
N VAL A 170 13.48 3.91 -2.36
CA VAL A 170 14.22 4.96 -1.65
C VAL A 170 15.09 4.29 -0.59
N ASN A 171 16.40 4.52 -0.62
CA ASN A 171 17.30 4.11 0.45
C ASN A 171 17.81 5.37 1.16
N LEU A 172 17.73 5.37 2.49
CA LEU A 172 18.14 6.45 3.36
C LEU A 172 19.17 5.93 4.35
N ARG A 173 20.26 6.68 4.54
CA ARG A 173 21.39 6.26 5.36
C ARG A 173 21.65 7.28 6.47
N HIS A 174 21.84 6.79 7.68
CA HIS A 174 22.26 7.58 8.82
C HIS A 174 23.06 6.71 9.78
N ALA A 175 23.92 7.32 10.62
CA ALA A 175 24.75 6.58 11.56
C ALA A 175 23.94 5.74 12.57
N ASP A 176 22.74 6.21 12.91
CA ASP A 176 21.87 5.56 13.90
C ASP A 176 20.85 4.59 13.30
N LEU A 177 20.42 4.80 12.04
CA LEU A 177 19.33 4.04 11.43
C LEU A 177 19.46 4.12 9.91
N ASN A 178 19.32 2.99 9.23
CA ASN A 178 19.11 2.92 7.79
C ASN A 178 17.64 2.57 7.50
N ALA A 179 17.10 3.12 6.40
CA ALA A 179 15.72 2.86 5.99
C ALA A 179 15.60 2.61 4.48
N VAL A 180 14.75 1.66 4.10
CA VAL A 180 14.50 1.29 2.71
C VAL A 180 13.00 1.25 2.44
N ALA A 181 12.51 2.15 1.58
CA ALA A 181 11.13 2.12 1.09
C ALA A 181 11.07 1.44 -0.27
N LEU A 182 10.17 0.47 -0.41
CA LEU A 182 9.90 -0.28 -1.64
C LEU A 182 8.42 -0.15 -2.00
N GLY A 183 8.08 -0.16 -3.29
CA GLY A 183 6.69 -0.06 -3.71
C GLY A 183 6.44 -0.43 -5.16
N ASN A 184 5.32 -1.13 -5.38
CA ASN A 184 4.82 -1.52 -6.68
C ASN A 184 3.74 -0.55 -7.18
N PHE A 185 4.14 0.37 -8.04
CA PHE A 185 3.26 1.33 -8.70
C PHE A 185 2.59 0.76 -9.96
N TYR A 186 2.79 -0.50 -10.30
CA TYR A 186 2.02 -1.16 -11.35
C TYR A 186 0.71 -1.73 -10.82
N VAL A 187 -0.06 -2.33 -11.74
CA VAL A 187 -1.33 -3.01 -11.44
C VAL A 187 -1.19 -4.53 -11.51
N PHE A 188 0.03 -5.06 -11.68
CA PHE A 188 0.36 -6.49 -11.64
C PHE A 188 1.55 -6.72 -10.70
N ASP A 189 1.78 -7.97 -10.30
CA ASP A 189 2.92 -8.35 -9.47
C ASP A 189 4.23 -7.96 -10.14
N GLU A 190 5.17 -7.49 -9.33
CA GLU A 190 6.52 -7.12 -9.76
C GLU A 190 7.51 -7.50 -8.66
N GLU A 191 8.78 -7.57 -9.05
CA GLU A 191 9.89 -7.76 -8.11
C GLU A 191 10.79 -6.53 -8.13
N ILE A 192 11.39 -6.21 -6.99
CA ILE A 192 12.31 -5.09 -6.87
C ILE A 192 13.60 -5.52 -6.18
N ASP A 193 14.75 -5.16 -6.76
CA ASP A 193 16.04 -5.19 -6.05
C ASP A 193 15.99 -4.13 -4.94
N PRO A 194 16.02 -4.52 -3.65
CA PRO A 194 15.90 -3.61 -2.53
C PRO A 194 17.21 -2.85 -2.23
N ALA A 195 18.36 -3.31 -2.75
CA ALA A 195 19.69 -2.79 -2.44
C ALA A 195 19.83 -2.37 -0.96
N PHE A 196 19.59 -3.29 -0.03
CA PHE A 196 19.75 -3.04 1.40
C PHE A 196 21.20 -2.59 1.70
N GLU A 197 21.38 -1.82 2.77
CA GLU A 197 22.72 -1.26 3.07
C GLU A 197 23.67 -2.29 3.66
N HIS A 198 23.13 -3.35 4.27
CA HIS A 198 23.87 -4.47 4.81
C HIS A 198 22.96 -5.69 4.97
N THR A 199 23.59 -6.86 5.10
CA THR A 199 22.94 -8.09 5.54
C THR A 199 22.55 -8.03 7.02
N GLY A 200 21.70 -8.96 7.46
CA GLY A 200 21.18 -9.06 8.82
C GLY A 200 19.69 -8.79 8.90
N THR A 201 19.18 -8.62 10.11
CA THR A 201 17.74 -8.45 10.34
C THR A 201 17.29 -7.01 10.07
N TRP A 202 16.29 -6.87 9.21
CA TRP A 202 15.55 -5.64 8.96
C TRP A 202 14.12 -5.78 9.46
N TYR A 203 13.49 -4.68 9.86
CA TYR A 203 12.13 -4.64 10.40
C TYR A 203 11.21 -3.84 9.48
N GLU A 204 10.10 -4.44 9.06
CA GLU A 204 9.07 -3.78 8.27
C GLU A 204 8.20 -2.93 9.21
N TYR A 205 8.20 -1.62 9.02
CA TYR A 205 7.68 -0.63 9.96
C TYR A 205 6.18 -0.76 10.21
N PHE A 206 5.39 -1.03 9.17
CA PHE A 206 3.93 -0.98 9.28
C PHE A 206 3.35 -2.25 9.90
N SER A 207 3.87 -3.42 9.53
CA SER A 207 3.50 -4.73 10.05
C SER A 207 4.22 -5.07 11.37
N GLY A 208 5.42 -4.53 11.59
CA GLY A 208 6.29 -4.86 12.72
C GLY A 208 7.02 -6.19 12.59
N ASP A 209 6.90 -6.87 11.43
CA ASP A 209 7.60 -8.11 11.13
C ASP A 209 9.07 -7.86 10.79
N SER A 210 9.85 -8.92 10.65
CA SER A 210 11.26 -8.86 10.33
C SER A 210 11.61 -9.69 9.09
N LEU A 211 12.60 -9.21 8.34
CA LEU A 211 13.22 -9.88 7.21
C LEU A 211 14.69 -10.12 7.52
N GLU A 212 15.14 -11.37 7.43
CA GLU A 212 16.56 -11.68 7.47
C GLU A 212 17.18 -11.53 6.08
N VAL A 213 18.02 -10.51 5.90
CA VAL A 213 18.66 -10.20 4.62
C VAL A 213 20.02 -10.92 4.55
N THR A 214 20.11 -11.95 3.71
CA THR A 214 21.37 -12.66 3.44
C THR A 214 22.08 -12.19 2.16
N ASP A 215 21.35 -11.56 1.26
CA ASP A 215 21.85 -10.89 0.06
C ASP A 215 21.11 -9.55 -0.07
N VAL A 216 21.87 -8.46 -0.09
CA VAL A 216 21.32 -7.10 -0.15
C VAL A 216 20.61 -6.78 -1.47
N HIS A 217 20.86 -7.58 -2.51
CA HIS A 217 20.25 -7.43 -3.84
C HIS A 217 19.19 -8.49 -4.15
N ALA A 218 18.86 -9.38 -3.20
CA ALA A 218 17.82 -10.38 -3.38
C ALA A 218 16.48 -9.69 -3.71
N PRO A 219 15.86 -9.98 -4.87
CA PRO A 219 14.61 -9.35 -5.26
C PRO A 219 13.49 -9.62 -4.25
N VAL A 220 12.71 -8.57 -3.94
CA VAL A 220 11.53 -8.66 -3.08
C VAL A 220 10.28 -8.64 -3.97
N PRO A 221 9.41 -9.66 -3.91
CA PRO A 221 8.14 -9.66 -4.63
C PRO A 221 7.16 -8.70 -3.96
N LEU A 222 6.41 -7.97 -4.79
CA LEU A 222 5.41 -6.99 -4.37
C LEU A 222 4.15 -7.13 -5.23
N THR A 223 3.01 -7.28 -4.57
CA THR A 223 1.69 -7.31 -5.20
C THR A 223 1.25 -5.91 -5.67
N PRO A 224 0.18 -5.77 -6.48
CA PRO A 224 -0.22 -4.49 -7.04
C PRO A 224 -0.55 -3.46 -5.97
N GLY A 225 0.12 -2.31 -6.00
CA GLY A 225 -0.09 -1.23 -5.02
C GLY A 225 0.57 -1.47 -3.66
N GLU A 226 1.30 -2.57 -3.48
CA GLU A 226 2.01 -2.87 -2.25
C GLU A 226 3.18 -1.90 -2.01
N TYR A 227 3.41 -1.57 -0.75
CA TYR A 227 4.59 -0.84 -0.29
C TYR A 227 5.09 -1.39 1.04
N ARG A 228 6.40 -1.30 1.24
CA ARG A 228 7.08 -1.74 2.46
C ARG A 228 8.09 -0.67 2.88
N LEU A 229 8.22 -0.45 4.18
CA LEU A 229 9.24 0.43 4.73
C LEU A 229 10.07 -0.35 5.74
N TYR A 230 11.29 -0.72 5.35
CA TYR A 230 12.21 -1.44 6.20
C TYR A 230 13.13 -0.49 6.97
N THR A 231 13.47 -0.88 8.19
CA THR A 231 14.43 -0.20 9.07
C THR A 231 15.38 -1.22 9.68
N ASP A 232 16.66 -0.91 9.81
CA ASP A 232 17.67 -1.81 10.39
C ASP A 232 17.64 -1.84 11.94
N GLN A 233 16.78 -1.04 12.55
CA GLN A 233 16.42 -1.12 13.96
C GLN A 233 14.91 -1.26 14.12
N LYS A 234 14.48 -2.03 15.12
CA LYS A 234 13.06 -2.20 15.41
C LYS A 234 12.48 -0.92 16.02
N LEU A 235 11.62 -0.25 15.26
CA LEU A 235 10.90 0.93 15.72
C LEU A 235 9.55 0.54 16.35
N PRO A 236 8.96 1.40 17.20
CA PRO A 236 7.58 1.23 17.62
C PRO A 236 6.67 1.24 16.39
N ALA A 237 5.94 0.15 16.15
CA ALA A 237 4.97 0.09 15.08
C ALA A 237 3.87 1.15 15.31
N PRO A 238 3.28 1.73 14.24
CA PRO A 238 2.20 2.68 14.40
C PRO A 238 1.03 2.04 15.16
N PRO A 239 0.23 2.81 15.93
CA PRO A 239 -0.72 2.32 16.95
C PRO A 239 -1.77 1.29 16.51
N MET A 240 -1.80 0.91 15.24
CA MET A 240 -2.80 0.03 14.64
C MET A 240 -2.20 -1.09 13.77
N GLY A 241 -0.87 -1.22 13.68
CA GLY A 241 -0.22 -2.32 12.94
C GLY A 241 -0.80 -2.51 11.54
N TYR A 242 -0.65 -1.52 10.67
CA TYR A 242 -1.20 -1.61 9.32
C TYR A 242 -0.39 -2.62 8.51
N ILE A 243 -0.95 -3.79 8.25
CA ILE A 243 -0.32 -4.72 7.30
C ILE A 243 -0.43 -4.09 5.91
N THR A 244 0.67 -3.54 5.40
CA THR A 244 0.78 -3.00 4.02
C THR A 244 1.08 -4.10 3.02
N THR A 245 1.51 -5.25 3.51
CA THR A 245 1.63 -6.47 2.73
C THR A 245 0.27 -7.15 2.64
N THR A 246 -0.01 -7.74 1.48
CA THR A 246 -1.11 -8.70 1.37
C THR A 246 -0.71 -10.07 1.91
N ASP A 247 0.37 -10.14 2.70
CA ASP A 247 0.91 -11.35 3.32
C ASP A 247 -0.16 -11.96 4.26
N VAL A 248 -1.08 -12.73 3.69
CA VAL A 248 -1.00 -14.15 3.98
C VAL A 248 0.33 -14.48 3.38
N THR A 249 1.31 -14.74 4.23
CA THR A 249 2.33 -15.73 3.92
C THR A 249 1.62 -16.81 3.11
N VAL A 250 1.74 -16.77 1.78
CA VAL A 250 1.49 -17.95 0.98
C VAL A 250 2.67 -18.80 1.37
N PRO A 251 2.52 -19.75 2.30
CA PRO A 251 3.62 -20.64 2.59
C PRO A 251 3.82 -21.39 1.27
N ASP A 252 5.05 -21.48 0.76
CA ASP A 252 5.40 -22.38 -0.34
C ASP A 252 4.60 -23.68 -0.19
N GLY A 253 3.63 -23.90 -1.08
CA GLY A 253 2.57 -24.88 -0.90
C GLY A 253 1.53 -24.85 -2.01
N PRO A 254 0.68 -25.87 -2.12
CA PRO A 254 -0.14 -26.15 -3.31
C PRO A 254 -1.27 -25.12 -3.59
N VAL A 255 -1.32 -24.02 -2.83
CA VAL A 255 -2.33 -22.97 -2.93
C VAL A 255 -1.64 -21.62 -3.02
N ALA A 256 -1.61 -21.02 -4.22
CA ALA A 256 -0.86 -19.80 -4.47
C ALA A 256 -1.59 -18.50 -4.07
N ASP A 257 -2.92 -18.53 -3.85
CA ASP A 257 -3.70 -17.29 -3.75
C ASP A 257 -5.04 -17.46 -3.01
N LEU A 258 -5.04 -17.48 -1.68
CA LEU A 258 -6.28 -17.53 -0.88
C LEU A 258 -6.92 -16.13 -0.73
N ARG A 259 -8.12 -15.97 -1.27
CA ARG A 259 -8.93 -14.74 -1.22
C ARG A 259 -10.36 -15.01 -0.76
N ILE A 260 -10.98 -14.01 -0.11
CA ILE A 260 -12.40 -14.00 0.25
C ILE A 260 -13.07 -12.84 -0.48
N LEU A 261 -14.13 -13.10 -1.23
CA LEU A 261 -14.76 -12.12 -2.13
C LEU A 261 -16.29 -12.20 -2.07
N PRO A 262 -17.03 -11.09 -2.01
CA PRO A 262 -16.54 -9.77 -1.60
C PRO A 262 -16.09 -9.76 -0.13
N ASN A 263 -15.21 -8.84 0.23
CA ASN A 263 -14.78 -8.63 1.60
C ASN A 263 -14.64 -7.11 1.84
N PRO A 264 -15.62 -6.45 2.51
CA PRO A 264 -16.69 -7.06 3.31
C PRO A 264 -17.78 -7.80 2.53
N ALA A 265 -18.26 -8.92 3.09
CA ALA A 265 -19.39 -9.69 2.59
C ALA A 265 -20.72 -9.18 3.17
N SER A 266 -21.79 -9.22 2.37
CA SER A 266 -23.12 -8.75 2.79
C SER A 266 -24.17 -9.86 2.74
N SER A 267 -24.42 -10.42 1.56
CA SER A 267 -25.37 -11.53 1.32
C SER A 267 -24.70 -12.81 0.83
N GLU A 268 -23.55 -12.69 0.18
CA GLU A 268 -22.80 -13.80 -0.40
C GLU A 268 -21.31 -13.59 -0.17
N ALA A 269 -20.57 -14.70 -0.08
CA ALA A 269 -19.12 -14.73 -0.03
C ALA A 269 -18.60 -15.95 -0.78
N TRP A 270 -17.40 -15.84 -1.31
CA TRP A 270 -16.71 -16.85 -2.08
C TRP A 270 -15.26 -16.95 -1.60
N VAL A 271 -14.78 -18.18 -1.50
CA VAL A 271 -13.37 -18.49 -1.29
C VAL A 271 -12.74 -18.73 -2.66
N GLY A 272 -11.83 -17.85 -3.06
CA GLY A 272 -10.98 -18.02 -4.23
C GLY A 272 -9.65 -18.66 -3.81
N ILE A 273 -9.24 -19.72 -4.51
CA ILE A 273 -7.93 -20.37 -4.38
C ILE A 273 -7.40 -20.77 -5.75
N GLU A 274 -6.08 -20.85 -5.91
CA GLU A 274 -5.44 -21.44 -7.09
C GLU A 274 -4.67 -22.69 -6.67
N LEU A 275 -5.05 -23.85 -7.23
CA LEU A 275 -4.44 -25.14 -6.92
C LEU A 275 -3.38 -25.51 -7.96
N GLU A 276 -2.16 -25.84 -7.53
CA GLU A 276 -1.11 -26.30 -8.46
C GLU A 276 -1.41 -27.68 -9.06
N GLN A 277 -2.08 -28.53 -8.29
CA GLN A 277 -2.51 -29.87 -8.67
C GLN A 277 -3.86 -30.19 -8.05
N ALA A 278 -4.52 -31.26 -8.53
CA ALA A 278 -5.77 -31.70 -7.92
C ALA A 278 -5.55 -32.12 -6.46
N ALA A 279 -6.38 -31.60 -5.54
CA ALA A 279 -6.21 -31.78 -4.10
C ALA A 279 -7.56 -31.80 -3.37
N GLU A 280 -7.61 -32.42 -2.19
CA GLU A 280 -8.77 -32.33 -1.31
C GLU A 280 -8.77 -31.01 -0.55
N VAL A 281 -9.87 -30.28 -0.64
CA VAL A 281 -10.06 -28.96 -0.03
C VAL A 281 -11.16 -29.02 1.01
N THR A 282 -10.88 -28.51 2.20
CA THR A 282 -11.87 -28.30 3.27
C THR A 282 -11.90 -26.83 3.67
N VAL A 283 -13.08 -26.23 3.76
CA VAL A 283 -13.26 -24.82 4.14
C VAL A 283 -14.01 -24.73 5.46
N ARG A 284 -13.49 -23.95 6.41
CA ARG A 284 -14.08 -23.70 7.72
C ARG A 284 -14.19 -22.21 7.99
N LEU A 285 -15.25 -21.81 8.67
CA LEU A 285 -15.50 -20.44 9.10
C LEU A 285 -15.57 -20.40 10.63
N TYR A 286 -14.83 -19.48 11.22
CA TYR A 286 -14.74 -19.27 12.65
C TYR A 286 -15.18 -17.85 13.03
N GLY A 287 -15.77 -17.71 14.20
CA GLY A 287 -15.88 -16.44 14.89
C GLY A 287 -14.51 -15.94 15.34
N ILE A 288 -14.36 -14.63 15.56
CA ILE A 288 -13.07 -14.05 15.98
C ILE A 288 -12.59 -14.56 17.34
N ASN A 289 -13.49 -15.10 18.16
CA ASN A 289 -13.20 -15.79 19.42
C ASN A 289 -12.70 -17.24 19.23
N GLY A 290 -12.55 -17.72 17.98
CA GLY A 290 -12.10 -19.06 17.64
C GLY A 290 -13.20 -20.12 17.60
N SER A 291 -14.47 -19.79 17.82
CA SER A 291 -15.56 -20.78 17.72
C SER A 291 -15.83 -21.15 16.27
N LEU A 292 -15.86 -22.45 15.95
CA LEU A 292 -16.27 -22.93 14.62
C LEU A 292 -17.76 -22.63 14.39
N LEU A 293 -18.06 -21.93 13.30
CA LEU A 293 -19.42 -21.56 12.90
C LEU A 293 -19.93 -22.40 11.75
N THR A 294 -19.08 -22.73 10.78
CA THR A 294 -19.45 -23.50 9.58
C THR A 294 -18.26 -24.31 9.09
N GLU A 295 -18.53 -25.53 8.63
CA GLU A 295 -17.57 -26.38 7.92
C GLU A 295 -18.27 -26.88 6.65
N LEU A 296 -17.67 -26.62 5.49
CA LEU A 296 -18.13 -27.17 4.22
C LEU A 296 -17.66 -28.62 4.10
N ALA A 297 -18.45 -29.47 3.44
CA ALA A 297 -18.03 -30.84 3.15
C ALA A 297 -16.72 -30.84 2.34
N PRO A 298 -15.72 -31.67 2.71
CA PRO A 298 -14.50 -31.80 1.94
C PRO A 298 -14.79 -32.18 0.48
N ALA A 299 -14.05 -31.60 -0.45
CA ALA A 299 -14.19 -31.88 -1.88
C ALA A 299 -12.82 -31.95 -2.56
N THR A 300 -12.64 -32.93 -3.44
CA THR A 300 -11.47 -32.98 -4.33
C THR A 300 -11.68 -32.04 -5.51
N LEU A 301 -10.84 -31.03 -5.63
CA LEU A 301 -10.90 -30.03 -6.70
C LEU A 301 -9.74 -30.21 -7.68
N PRO A 302 -9.92 -29.93 -8.98
CA PRO A 302 -8.86 -30.03 -9.98
C PRO A 302 -7.80 -28.91 -9.80
N ALA A 303 -6.67 -29.06 -10.49
CA ALA A 303 -5.68 -27.99 -10.62
C ALA A 303 -6.29 -26.74 -11.30
N GLY A 304 -5.73 -25.56 -11.01
CA GLY A 304 -6.17 -24.27 -11.52
C GLY A 304 -7.08 -23.50 -10.54
N PRO A 305 -7.66 -22.37 -10.99
CA PRO A 305 -8.46 -21.49 -10.15
C PRO A 305 -9.78 -22.13 -9.72
N GLN A 306 -10.06 -22.09 -8.43
CA GLN A 306 -11.29 -22.58 -7.82
C GLN A 306 -12.05 -21.46 -7.12
N SER A 307 -13.37 -21.55 -7.14
CA SER A 307 -14.27 -20.64 -6.40
C SER A 307 -15.29 -21.46 -5.63
N ILE A 308 -15.31 -21.30 -4.31
CA ILE A 308 -16.15 -22.07 -3.39
C ILE A 308 -17.09 -21.12 -2.67
N ALA A 309 -18.41 -21.35 -2.78
CA ALA A 309 -19.40 -20.54 -2.08
C ALA A 309 -19.27 -20.70 -0.57
N LEU A 310 -19.26 -19.58 0.16
CA LEU A 310 -19.14 -19.51 1.61
C LEU A 310 -20.38 -18.86 2.21
N PRO A 311 -21.09 -19.54 3.13
CA PRO A 311 -22.20 -18.94 3.85
C PRO A 311 -21.76 -17.71 4.67
N VAL A 312 -22.50 -16.61 4.53
CA VAL A 312 -22.23 -15.36 5.25
C VAL A 312 -22.94 -15.39 6.61
N PRO A 313 -22.22 -15.20 7.73
CA PRO A 313 -22.82 -15.08 9.07
C PRO A 313 -23.87 -13.99 9.18
N GLU A 314 -24.83 -14.16 10.10
CA GLU A 314 -25.90 -13.19 10.27
C GLU A 314 -25.48 -11.89 10.94
N LEU A 315 -24.49 -11.96 11.83
CA LEU A 315 -24.04 -10.80 12.58
C LEU A 315 -22.91 -10.08 11.82
N PRO A 316 -22.95 -8.74 11.71
CA PRO A 316 -21.82 -7.99 11.18
C PRO A 316 -20.60 -8.15 12.11
N GLY A 317 -19.41 -8.10 11.53
CA GLY A 317 -18.17 -8.25 12.29
C GLY A 317 -17.04 -8.95 11.54
N ALA A 318 -15.96 -9.21 12.26
CA ALA A 318 -14.80 -9.93 11.74
C ALA A 318 -14.94 -11.44 11.99
N TYR A 319 -14.58 -12.23 10.98
CA TYR A 319 -14.56 -13.68 11.00
C TYR A 319 -13.25 -14.19 10.41
N LEU A 320 -12.91 -15.44 10.69
CA LEU A 320 -11.73 -16.10 10.17
C LEU A 320 -12.15 -17.29 9.29
N VAL A 321 -11.71 -17.30 8.04
CA VAL A 321 -11.88 -18.41 7.11
C VAL A 321 -10.60 -19.22 7.10
N ALA A 322 -10.70 -20.52 7.33
CA ALA A 322 -9.60 -21.46 7.21
C ALA A 322 -9.83 -22.38 6.00
N VAL A 323 -8.83 -22.52 5.15
CA VAL A 323 -8.85 -23.43 4.00
C VAL A 323 -7.76 -24.45 4.18
N GLN A 324 -8.13 -25.73 4.22
CA GLN A 324 -7.22 -26.84 4.33
C GLN A 324 -7.06 -27.52 2.98
N VAL A 325 -5.82 -27.69 2.52
CA VAL A 325 -5.45 -28.41 1.29
C VAL A 325 -4.31 -29.37 1.60
N ASP A 326 -4.48 -30.66 1.32
CA ASP A 326 -3.50 -31.73 1.57
C ASP A 326 -2.86 -31.67 2.98
N GLY A 327 -3.68 -31.39 3.99
CA GLY A 327 -3.26 -31.36 5.40
C GLY A 327 -2.62 -30.04 5.87
N ARG A 328 -2.43 -29.05 4.99
CA ARG A 328 -1.99 -27.69 5.35
C ARG A 328 -3.18 -26.76 5.48
N ILE A 329 -3.15 -25.83 6.44
CA ILE A 329 -4.25 -24.89 6.70
C ILE A 329 -3.77 -23.46 6.46
N LEU A 330 -4.53 -22.72 5.64
CA LEU A 330 -4.37 -21.29 5.39
C LEU A 330 -5.52 -20.54 6.03
N TYR A 331 -5.27 -19.31 6.47
CA TYR A 331 -6.29 -18.46 7.11
C TYR A 331 -6.43 -17.13 6.39
N ARG A 332 -7.67 -16.65 6.22
CA ARG A 332 -7.97 -15.28 5.78
C ARG A 332 -9.07 -14.67 6.63
N LYS A 333 -8.94 -13.37 6.88
CA LYS A 333 -9.97 -12.58 7.57
C LYS A 333 -11.10 -12.24 6.60
N MET A 334 -12.34 -12.46 7.02
CA MET A 334 -13.56 -12.02 6.33
C MET A 334 -14.27 -10.98 7.20
N MET A 335 -14.60 -9.84 6.63
CA MET A 335 -15.48 -8.83 7.22
C MET A 335 -16.89 -9.07 6.72
N VAL A 336 -17.89 -8.90 7.60
CA VAL A 336 -19.30 -8.91 7.23
C VAL A 336 -19.89 -7.54 7.54
N SER A 337 -20.46 -6.89 6.52
CA SER A 337 -21.17 -5.62 6.63
C SER A 337 -22.59 -5.78 6.09
N ARG A 338 -23.59 -5.38 6.86
CA ARG A 338 -25.00 -5.39 6.44
C ARG A 338 -25.54 -3.98 6.29
#